data_AF-A0A3R6ECU0-F1
#
_entry.id   AF-A0A3R6ECU0-F1
#
_cell.length_a   1.000
_cell.length_b   1.000
_cell.length_c   1.000
_cell.angle_alpha   90.00
_cell.angle_beta   90.00
_cell.angle_gamma   90.00
#
_symmetry.space_group_name_H-M   'P 1'
#
loop_
_entity.id
_entity.type
_entity.pdbx_description
1 polymer ?
#
loop_
_entity_poly.entity_id
_entity_poly.type
_entity_poly.pdbx_seq_one_letter_code
_entity_poly.pdbx_strand_id
1 'polypeptide(L)'
;MELSDKLYSQIEKLSNQGNQAMDNDDYLKAISYFQQAYELLPSPKEDWDAYVWLVASIGDAYFMMQDYKSSLDYFCQCYKSGEIENPFIMLQMGENYFELQDYDNAKEFLLRAFMVEGKSIFKNEKKYFGWLSENVDLTKSKRGQKKQTRSCKSDTNVKEENDLLMQYIDESMAHGANAYQYIIEVSKRYWDMLSEPKIAHSISYHLFLSLINSYLFLEEYEKALHWAIIFETFDFEADGRYDSGEKDFYVAICYHKNGCIDKAREYFINAKKKSRGRCFNGKWGEIYKDICKELGI
;
A
#
# COMPACT_ATOMS: atom_id res chain seq x y z
N MET A 1 -15.54 10.86 4.06
CA MET A 1 -16.64 11.68 4.65
C MET A 1 -16.83 12.90 3.77
N GLU A 2 -18.05 13.45 3.66
CA GLU A 2 -18.30 14.63 2.81
C GLU A 2 -18.23 15.92 3.64
N LEU A 3 -17.42 16.88 3.17
CA LEU A 3 -17.32 18.21 3.77
C LEU A 3 -18.59 19.01 3.43
N SER A 4 -18.99 19.95 4.29
CA SER A 4 -20.05 20.90 3.91
C SER A 4 -19.63 21.67 2.64
N ASP A 5 -20.56 21.94 1.74
CA ASP A 5 -20.31 22.63 0.45
C ASP A 5 -19.49 23.92 0.61
N LYS A 6 -19.77 24.68 1.69
CA LYS A 6 -19.05 25.92 2.01
C LYS A 6 -17.59 25.68 2.34
N LEU A 7 -17.30 24.66 3.14
CA LEU A 7 -15.94 24.30 3.56
C LEU A 7 -15.16 23.70 2.39
N TYR A 8 -15.81 22.85 1.60
CA TYR A 8 -15.25 22.30 0.36
C TYR A 8 -14.85 23.41 -0.61
N SER A 9 -15.74 24.37 -0.87
CA SER A 9 -15.45 25.51 -1.76
C SER A 9 -14.30 26.39 -1.26
N GLN A 10 -14.15 26.56 0.06
CA GLN A 10 -13.02 27.31 0.64
C GLN A 10 -11.69 26.56 0.45
N ILE A 11 -11.69 25.26 0.73
CA ILE A 11 -10.53 24.39 0.54
C ILE A 11 -10.11 24.36 -0.93
N GLU A 12 -11.07 24.18 -1.86
CA GLU A 12 -10.83 24.18 -3.30
C GLU A 12 -10.24 25.52 -3.78
N LYS A 13 -10.79 26.64 -3.30
CA LYS A 13 -10.26 27.97 -3.63
C LYS A 13 -8.81 28.15 -3.18
N LEU A 14 -8.49 27.78 -1.94
CA LEU A 14 -7.12 27.87 -1.42
C LEU A 14 -6.17 26.92 -2.18
N SER A 15 -6.63 25.72 -2.49
CA SER A 15 -5.85 24.73 -3.24
C SER A 15 -5.54 25.22 -4.66
N ASN A 16 -6.51 25.85 -5.34
CA ASN A 16 -6.28 26.47 -6.65
C ASN A 16 -5.29 27.64 -6.57
N GLN A 17 -5.32 28.43 -5.48
CA GLN A 17 -4.32 29.47 -5.24
C GLN A 17 -2.93 28.88 -4.98
N GLY A 18 -2.85 27.75 -4.28
CA GLY A 18 -1.62 26.99 -4.07
C GLY A 18 -1.05 26.47 -5.39
N ASN A 19 -1.88 25.84 -6.23
CA ASN A 19 -1.50 25.37 -7.56
C ASN A 19 -1.01 26.52 -8.45
N GLN A 20 -1.72 27.65 -8.47
CA GLN A 20 -1.28 28.84 -9.20
C GLN A 20 0.07 29.36 -8.69
N ALA A 21 0.33 29.29 -7.39
CA ALA A 21 1.63 29.67 -6.83
C ALA A 21 2.74 28.68 -7.24
N MET A 22 2.45 27.37 -7.27
CA MET A 22 3.35 26.34 -7.82
C MET A 22 3.72 26.63 -9.28
N ASP A 23 2.72 26.94 -10.12
CA ASP A 23 2.92 27.25 -11.54
C ASP A 23 3.79 28.51 -11.78
N ASN A 24 3.87 29.40 -10.77
CA ASN A 24 4.68 30.62 -10.79
C ASN A 24 6.01 30.45 -10.04
N ASP A 25 6.37 29.24 -9.65
CA ASP A 25 7.55 28.90 -8.84
C ASP A 25 7.62 29.60 -7.46
N ASP A 26 6.49 30.11 -6.96
CA ASP A 26 6.37 30.74 -5.62
C ASP A 26 5.99 29.67 -4.58
N TYR A 27 6.91 28.73 -4.35
CA TYR A 27 6.67 27.53 -3.55
C TYR A 27 6.36 27.84 -2.08
N LEU A 28 6.97 28.88 -1.49
CA LEU A 28 6.66 29.31 -0.12
C LEU A 28 5.21 29.77 0.01
N LYS A 29 4.71 30.49 -0.99
CA LYS A 29 3.32 30.92 -1.02
C LYS A 29 2.38 29.76 -1.31
N ALA A 30 2.78 28.81 -2.17
CA ALA A 30 2.04 27.58 -2.39
C ALA A 30 1.85 26.79 -1.09
N ILE A 31 2.93 26.55 -0.34
CA ILE A 31 2.91 25.91 0.98
C ILE A 31 1.94 26.64 1.91
N SER A 32 2.00 27.98 1.96
CA SER A 32 1.10 28.77 2.80
C SER A 32 -0.38 28.57 2.44
N TYR A 33 -0.73 28.49 1.15
CA TYR A 33 -2.11 28.26 0.74
C TYR A 33 -2.57 26.83 1.03
N PHE A 34 -1.74 25.82 0.74
CA PHE A 34 -2.08 24.43 1.04
C PHE A 34 -2.20 24.17 2.55
N GLN A 35 -1.34 24.78 3.37
CA GLN A 35 -1.46 24.70 4.83
C GLN A 35 -2.74 25.37 5.34
N GLN A 36 -3.12 26.53 4.79
CA GLN A 36 -4.40 27.14 5.13
C GLN A 36 -5.58 26.24 4.77
N ALA A 37 -5.54 25.57 3.62
CA ALA A 37 -6.57 24.60 3.23
C ALA A 37 -6.57 23.37 4.16
N TYR A 38 -5.39 22.87 4.54
CA TYR A 38 -5.22 21.76 5.48
C TYR A 38 -5.79 22.08 6.87
N GLU A 39 -5.60 23.29 7.37
CA GLU A 39 -6.13 23.72 8.67
C GLU A 39 -7.66 23.86 8.69
N LEU A 40 -8.31 23.95 7.52
CA LEU A 40 -9.77 23.91 7.41
C LEU A 40 -10.33 22.49 7.58
N LEU A 41 -9.51 21.44 7.46
CA LEU A 41 -9.99 20.07 7.63
C LEU A 41 -10.36 19.79 9.10
N PRO A 42 -11.58 19.30 9.36
CA PRO A 42 -11.97 18.88 10.70
C PRO A 42 -11.08 17.73 11.21
N SER A 43 -10.82 17.68 12.52
CA SER A 43 -10.08 16.56 13.12
C SER A 43 -10.98 15.31 13.28
N PRO A 44 -10.46 14.10 13.05
CA PRO A 44 -9.10 13.81 12.59
C PRO A 44 -8.94 14.12 11.09
N LYS A 45 -7.84 14.79 10.72
CA LYS A 45 -7.67 15.35 9.38
C LYS A 45 -7.49 14.24 8.34
N GLU A 46 -6.87 13.14 8.74
CA GLU A 46 -6.55 11.94 7.94
C GLU A 46 -7.81 11.22 7.42
N ASP A 47 -8.99 11.55 7.94
CA ASP A 47 -10.26 10.91 7.57
C ASP A 47 -10.90 11.52 6.33
N TRP A 48 -10.36 12.64 5.86
CA TRP A 48 -10.87 13.38 4.72
C TRP A 48 -10.08 13.02 3.47
N ASP A 49 -10.76 12.75 2.36
CA ASP A 49 -10.13 12.50 1.06
C ASP A 49 -9.22 13.67 0.65
N ALA A 50 -9.54 14.87 1.16
CA ALA A 50 -8.76 16.09 1.01
C ALA A 50 -7.34 16.04 1.59
N TYR A 51 -7.13 15.21 2.60
CA TYR A 51 -5.88 15.14 3.36
C TYR A 51 -4.70 14.78 2.47
N VAL A 52 -4.80 13.67 1.75
CA VAL A 52 -3.67 13.10 1.01
C VAL A 52 -3.15 14.06 -0.04
N TRP A 53 -4.03 14.66 -0.84
CA TRP A 53 -3.57 15.59 -1.88
C TRP A 53 -3.09 16.92 -1.32
N LEU A 54 -3.65 17.44 -0.21
CA LEU A 54 -3.10 18.64 0.44
C LEU A 54 -1.69 18.41 1.01
N VAL A 55 -1.51 17.31 1.73
CA VAL A 55 -0.23 16.94 2.34
C VAL A 55 0.81 16.63 1.26
N ALA A 56 0.42 15.92 0.19
CA ALA A 56 1.28 15.66 -0.96
C ALA A 56 1.68 16.96 -1.69
N SER A 57 0.75 17.88 -1.94
CA SER A 57 1.07 19.16 -2.58
C SER A 57 2.01 20.04 -1.76
N ILE A 58 1.95 19.98 -0.42
CA ILE A 58 2.95 20.61 0.44
C ILE A 58 4.31 19.92 0.26
N GLY A 59 4.33 18.58 0.23
CA GLY A 59 5.52 17.78 -0.05
C GLY A 59 6.16 18.12 -1.40
N ASP A 60 5.37 18.23 -2.47
CA ASP A 60 5.81 18.64 -3.80
C ASP A 60 6.45 20.04 -3.77
N ALA A 61 5.84 21.00 -3.06
CA ALA A 61 6.39 22.34 -2.96
C ALA A 61 7.76 22.36 -2.25
N TYR A 62 7.94 21.59 -1.18
CA TYR A 62 9.26 21.42 -0.55
C TYR A 62 10.27 20.73 -1.47
N PHE A 63 9.83 19.77 -2.26
CA PHE A 63 10.68 19.11 -3.26
C PHE A 63 11.20 20.09 -4.29
N MET A 64 10.33 20.96 -4.82
CA MET A 64 10.69 22.00 -5.79
C MET A 64 11.67 23.03 -5.20
N MET A 65 11.59 23.26 -3.88
CA MET A 65 12.56 24.07 -3.14
C MET A 65 13.89 23.34 -2.84
N GLN A 66 14.04 22.08 -3.23
CA GLN A 66 15.17 21.19 -2.91
C GLN A 66 15.33 20.93 -1.40
N ASP A 67 14.28 21.15 -0.61
CA ASP A 67 14.22 20.69 0.78
C ASP A 67 13.62 19.28 0.83
N TYR A 68 14.42 18.33 0.35
CA TYR A 68 14.04 16.93 0.21
C TYR A 68 13.73 16.25 1.55
N LYS A 69 14.30 16.76 2.64
CA LYS A 69 14.03 16.22 3.98
C LYS A 69 12.62 16.57 4.42
N SER A 70 12.24 17.85 4.33
CA SER A 70 10.87 18.29 4.66
C SER A 70 9.87 17.61 3.72
N SER A 71 10.17 17.56 2.42
CA SER A 71 9.31 16.87 1.43
C SER A 71 9.08 15.40 1.79
N LEU A 72 10.15 14.65 2.10
CA LEU A 72 10.05 13.25 2.52
C LEU A 72 9.18 13.07 3.77
N ASP A 73 9.28 13.96 4.75
CA ASP A 73 8.47 13.91 5.96
C ASP A 73 6.96 14.03 5.66
N TYR A 74 6.56 14.87 4.69
CA TYR A 74 5.17 14.97 4.24
C TYR A 74 4.72 13.70 3.50
N PHE A 75 5.53 13.15 2.59
CA PHE A 75 5.17 11.90 1.91
C PHE A 75 5.11 10.70 2.85
N CYS A 76 5.97 10.65 3.88
CA CYS A 76 5.88 9.67 4.94
C CYS A 76 4.57 9.77 5.74
N GLN A 77 4.02 10.99 5.92
CA GLN A 77 2.71 11.17 6.55
C GLN A 77 1.59 10.60 5.68
N CYS A 78 1.60 10.85 4.37
CA CYS A 78 0.67 10.23 3.43
C CYS A 78 0.76 8.70 3.50
N TYR A 79 1.97 8.16 3.43
CA TYR A 79 2.21 6.72 3.53
C TYR A 79 1.66 6.11 4.83
N LYS A 80 1.97 6.73 5.99
CA LYS A 80 1.48 6.30 7.31
C LYS A 80 -0.04 6.44 7.48
N SER A 81 -0.68 7.34 6.73
CA SER A 81 -2.15 7.47 6.67
C SER A 81 -2.84 6.31 5.92
N GLY A 82 -2.06 5.41 5.33
CA GLY A 82 -2.51 4.19 4.66
C GLY A 82 -2.40 4.22 3.14
N GLU A 83 -1.75 5.23 2.55
CA GLU A 83 -1.44 5.29 1.11
C GLU A 83 -0.23 4.41 0.74
N ILE A 84 -0.14 3.22 1.34
CA ILE A 84 1.01 2.32 1.27
C ILE A 84 1.21 1.74 -0.12
N GLU A 85 0.12 1.60 -0.89
CA GLU A 85 0.10 1.05 -2.26
C GLU A 85 -0.01 2.13 -3.34
N ASN A 86 -0.01 3.40 -2.96
CA ASN A 86 -0.17 4.50 -3.90
C ASN A 86 1.16 4.73 -4.67
N PRO A 87 1.22 4.44 -5.98
CA PRO A 87 2.46 4.49 -6.76
C PRO A 87 3.00 5.92 -6.90
N PHE A 88 2.14 6.94 -6.84
CA PHE A 88 2.57 8.34 -6.81
C PHE A 88 3.31 8.67 -5.52
N ILE A 89 2.77 8.26 -4.36
CA ILE A 89 3.43 8.47 -3.06
C ILE A 89 4.76 7.70 -3.01
N MET A 90 4.79 6.45 -3.50
CA MET A 90 6.04 5.68 -3.59
C MET A 90 7.07 6.36 -4.48
N LEU A 91 6.66 6.84 -5.66
CA LEU A 91 7.54 7.56 -6.57
C LEU A 91 8.17 8.76 -5.84
N GLN A 92 7.35 9.63 -5.26
CA GLN A 92 7.80 10.83 -4.55
C GLN A 92 8.74 10.52 -3.37
N MET A 93 8.47 9.46 -2.61
CA MET A 93 9.39 9.01 -1.55
C MET A 93 10.73 8.55 -2.14
N GLY A 94 10.71 7.77 -3.22
CA GLY A 94 11.90 7.30 -3.90
C GLY A 94 12.75 8.43 -4.49
N GLU A 95 12.12 9.46 -5.05
CA GLU A 95 12.77 10.67 -5.56
C GLU A 95 13.45 11.44 -4.42
N ASN A 96 12.76 11.64 -3.31
CA ASN A 96 13.33 12.30 -2.14
C ASN A 96 14.52 11.53 -1.55
N TYR A 97 14.40 10.22 -1.38
CA TYR A 97 15.52 9.40 -0.91
C TYR A 97 16.71 9.45 -1.87
N PHE A 98 16.45 9.48 -3.18
CA PHE A 98 17.51 9.61 -4.19
C PHE A 98 18.28 10.93 -4.00
N GLU A 99 17.56 12.04 -3.85
CA GLU A 99 18.18 13.37 -3.70
C GLU A 99 18.90 13.53 -2.36
N LEU A 100 18.42 12.83 -1.32
CA LEU A 100 19.11 12.70 -0.02
C LEU A 100 20.28 11.71 -0.04
N GLN A 101 20.57 11.08 -1.19
CA GLN A 101 21.63 10.07 -1.39
C GLN A 101 21.43 8.79 -0.56
N ASP A 102 20.21 8.54 -0.07
CA ASP A 102 19.81 7.27 0.51
C ASP A 102 19.35 6.33 -0.61
N TYR A 103 20.34 5.82 -1.34
CA TYR A 103 20.11 5.04 -2.54
C TYR A 103 19.46 3.68 -2.29
N ASP A 104 19.55 3.14 -1.07
CA ASP A 104 18.90 1.88 -0.73
C ASP A 104 17.38 2.08 -0.64
N ASN A 105 16.93 3.09 0.11
CA ASN A 105 15.50 3.43 0.17
C ASN A 105 14.99 4.00 -1.15
N ALA A 106 15.79 4.79 -1.88
CA ALA A 106 15.42 5.27 -3.21
C ALA A 106 15.09 4.11 -4.14
N LYS A 107 15.96 3.10 -4.19
CA LYS A 107 15.76 1.91 -5.04
C LYS A 107 14.49 1.17 -4.67
N GLU A 108 14.26 0.94 -3.38
CA GLU A 108 13.07 0.24 -2.87
C GLU A 108 11.78 0.92 -3.34
N PHE A 109 11.63 2.21 -3.06
CA PHE A 109 10.39 2.93 -3.35
C PHE A 109 10.19 3.20 -4.86
N LEU A 110 11.25 3.55 -5.60
CA LEU A 110 11.16 3.71 -7.05
C LEU A 110 10.82 2.38 -7.75
N LEU A 111 11.37 1.26 -7.28
CA LEU A 111 11.04 -0.06 -7.82
C LEU A 111 9.58 -0.45 -7.53
N ARG A 112 9.09 -0.21 -6.31
CA ARG A 112 7.68 -0.47 -5.98
C ARG A 112 6.72 0.36 -6.85
N ALA A 113 7.01 1.65 -7.05
CA ALA A 113 6.24 2.50 -7.96
C ALA A 113 6.24 1.93 -9.39
N PHE A 114 7.41 1.51 -9.88
CA PHE A 114 7.55 0.85 -11.19
C PHE A 114 6.77 -0.46 -11.28
N MET A 115 6.71 -1.26 -10.21
CA MET A 115 6.00 -2.55 -10.22
C MET A 115 4.48 -2.37 -10.31
N VAL A 116 3.94 -1.31 -9.71
CA VAL A 116 2.50 -1.02 -9.71
C VAL A 116 2.04 -0.40 -11.04
N GLU A 117 2.74 0.62 -11.53
CA GLU A 117 2.30 1.41 -12.70
C GLU A 117 3.21 1.29 -13.94
N GLY A 118 4.27 0.50 -13.87
CA GLY A 118 5.22 0.30 -14.96
C GLY A 118 6.01 1.56 -15.29
N LYS A 119 6.44 1.67 -16.55
CA LYS A 119 7.19 2.84 -17.03
C LYS A 119 6.37 4.13 -17.04
N SER A 120 5.04 4.04 -17.04
CA SER A 120 4.13 5.20 -17.14
C SER A 120 4.28 6.19 -15.98
N ILE A 121 4.51 5.69 -14.76
CA ILE A 121 4.66 6.52 -13.57
C ILE A 121 5.85 7.48 -13.69
N PHE A 122 6.87 7.12 -14.48
CA PHE A 122 8.07 7.93 -14.71
C PHE A 122 8.01 8.83 -15.95
N LYS A 123 6.83 9.10 -16.52
CA LYS A 123 6.70 9.84 -17.79
C LYS A 123 7.45 11.19 -17.79
N ASN A 124 7.42 11.90 -16.67
CA ASN A 124 8.08 13.19 -16.49
C ASN A 124 9.42 13.07 -15.75
N GLU A 125 9.71 11.89 -15.19
CA GLU A 125 10.74 11.66 -14.17
C GLU A 125 11.90 10.84 -14.71
N LYS A 126 12.43 11.29 -15.86
CA LYS A 126 13.46 10.57 -16.63
C LYS A 126 14.75 10.34 -15.85
N LYS A 127 15.10 11.26 -14.94
CA LYS A 127 16.29 11.17 -14.08
C LYS A 127 16.22 9.92 -13.21
N TYR A 128 15.14 9.79 -12.44
CA TYR A 128 14.97 8.69 -11.49
C TYR A 128 14.76 7.36 -12.20
N PHE A 129 14.01 7.34 -13.31
CA PHE A 129 13.89 6.14 -14.12
C PHE A 129 15.21 5.69 -14.73
N GLY A 130 16.02 6.62 -15.22
CA GLY A 130 17.35 6.33 -15.76
C GLY A 130 18.23 5.69 -14.70
N TRP A 131 18.32 6.32 -13.53
CA TRP A 131 19.07 5.78 -12.41
C TRP A 131 18.56 4.41 -11.96
N LEU A 132 17.24 4.24 -11.83
CA LEU A 132 16.64 2.96 -11.46
C LEU A 132 16.99 1.87 -12.49
N SER A 133 16.91 2.18 -13.79
CA SER A 133 17.22 1.24 -14.89
C SER A 133 18.70 0.84 -14.95
N GLU A 134 19.60 1.71 -14.50
CA GLU A 134 21.05 1.43 -14.43
C GLU A 134 21.40 0.58 -13.21
N ASN A 135 20.63 0.71 -12.13
CA ASN A 135 20.91 0.07 -10.83
C ASN A 135 20.04 -1.15 -10.54
N VAL A 136 19.02 -1.39 -11.38
CA VAL A 136 18.09 -2.52 -11.30
C VAL A 136 17.86 -3.05 -12.72
N ASP A 137 17.98 -4.37 -12.88
CA ASP A 137 17.65 -5.00 -14.15
C ASP A 137 16.13 -5.07 -14.34
N LEU A 138 15.57 -4.00 -14.91
CA LEU A 138 14.15 -3.89 -15.21
C LEU A 138 13.68 -4.87 -16.31
N THR A 139 14.61 -5.46 -17.07
CA THR A 139 14.32 -6.51 -18.06
C THR A 139 14.26 -7.91 -17.42
N LYS A 140 14.94 -8.08 -16.28
CA LYS A 140 14.86 -9.23 -15.38
C LYS A 140 13.99 -8.96 -14.15
N SER A 141 12.97 -8.10 -14.24
CA SER A 141 11.83 -8.09 -13.29
C SER A 141 11.00 -9.41 -13.32
N LYS A 142 11.62 -10.51 -13.80
CA LYS A 142 11.26 -11.92 -13.73
C LYS A 142 12.39 -12.83 -13.21
N ARG A 143 13.48 -12.33 -12.61
CA ARG A 143 14.53 -13.16 -11.97
C ARG A 143 15.48 -12.33 -11.10
N GLY A 144 15.30 -12.43 -9.78
CA GLY A 144 16.22 -11.89 -8.78
C GLY A 144 17.63 -12.45 -8.86
N GLN A 145 18.63 -11.62 -8.54
CA GLN A 145 19.97 -12.06 -8.14
C GLN A 145 20.61 -11.16 -7.08
N LYS A 146 21.22 -11.85 -6.11
CA LYS A 146 21.97 -11.44 -4.90
C LYS A 146 23.19 -10.53 -5.16
N LYS A 147 23.58 -9.75 -4.14
CA LYS A 147 24.92 -9.86 -3.50
C LYS A 147 25.08 -9.15 -2.14
N GLN A 148 25.99 -9.76 -1.36
CA GLN A 148 26.45 -9.54 0.03
C GLN A 148 26.79 -8.09 0.40
N THR A 149 26.58 -7.65 1.66
CA THR A 149 27.66 -7.65 2.70
C THR A 149 27.16 -7.61 4.17
N ARG A 150 27.96 -8.29 5.03
CA ARG A 150 28.29 -8.18 6.49
C ARG A 150 27.22 -7.91 7.57
N SER A 151 27.43 -8.56 8.72
CA SER A 151 26.41 -9.00 9.69
C SER A 151 26.32 -8.21 11.00
N CYS A 152 25.13 -8.18 11.59
CA CYS A 152 24.90 -8.24 13.04
C CYS A 152 23.78 -9.28 13.32
N LYS A 153 23.94 -10.10 14.36
CA LYS A 153 23.17 -11.35 14.58
C LYS A 153 21.71 -11.18 15.04
N SER A 154 21.26 -9.96 15.32
CA SER A 154 19.83 -9.64 15.48
C SER A 154 19.13 -9.45 14.13
N ASP A 155 19.88 -9.00 13.13
CA ASP A 155 19.39 -8.64 11.80
C ASP A 155 19.30 -9.86 10.87
N THR A 156 19.94 -10.98 11.23
CA THR A 156 19.99 -12.18 10.38
C THR A 156 18.62 -12.83 10.19
N ASN A 157 17.79 -12.91 11.24
CA ASN A 157 16.49 -13.56 11.14
C ASN A 157 15.50 -12.69 10.33
N VAL A 158 15.50 -11.38 10.58
CA VAL A 158 14.71 -10.40 9.81
C VAL A 158 15.15 -10.36 8.34
N LYS A 159 16.46 -10.43 8.08
CA LYS A 159 17.01 -10.46 6.73
C LYS A 159 16.68 -11.76 6.00
N GLU A 160 16.71 -12.90 6.67
CA GLU A 160 16.32 -14.20 6.09
C GLU A 160 14.82 -14.24 5.74
N GLU A 161 13.96 -13.70 6.61
CA GLU A 161 12.52 -13.56 6.31
C GLU A 161 12.26 -12.62 5.14
N ASN A 162 12.93 -11.47 5.11
CA ASN A 162 12.81 -10.52 4.01
C ASN A 162 13.31 -11.14 2.69
N ASP A 163 14.45 -11.85 2.72
CA ASP A 163 14.96 -12.57 1.54
C ASP A 163 13.96 -13.63 1.05
N LEU A 164 13.27 -14.31 1.95
CA LEU A 164 12.25 -15.31 1.62
C LEU A 164 10.98 -14.66 1.03
N LEU A 165 10.53 -13.54 1.60
CA LEU A 165 9.40 -12.75 1.07
C LEU A 165 9.69 -12.27 -0.35
N MET A 166 10.89 -11.76 -0.60
CA MET A 166 11.29 -11.31 -1.93
C MET A 166 11.32 -12.46 -2.94
N GLN A 167 11.82 -13.64 -2.54
CA GLN A 167 11.79 -14.84 -3.38
C GLN A 167 10.35 -15.26 -3.72
N TYR A 168 9.46 -15.22 -2.74
CA TYR A 168 8.05 -15.52 -2.92
C TYR A 168 7.37 -14.55 -3.89
N ILE A 169 7.58 -13.23 -3.70
CA ILE A 169 7.01 -12.19 -4.57
C ILE A 169 7.50 -12.39 -6.01
N ASP A 170 8.80 -12.57 -6.21
CA ASP A 170 9.40 -12.80 -7.54
C ASP A 170 8.79 -14.02 -8.25
N GLU A 171 8.57 -15.11 -7.52
CA GLU A 171 8.03 -16.33 -8.09
C GLU A 171 6.52 -16.24 -8.35
N SER A 172 5.75 -15.67 -7.42
CA SER A 172 4.29 -15.55 -7.53
C SER A 172 3.80 -14.59 -8.63
N MET A 173 4.62 -13.62 -9.03
CA MET A 173 4.30 -12.68 -10.12
C MET A 173 4.56 -13.25 -11.53
N ALA A 174 5.13 -14.45 -11.63
CA ALA A 174 5.28 -15.13 -12.91
C ALA A 174 3.94 -15.81 -13.29
N HIS A 175 3.43 -15.50 -14.50
CA HIS A 175 2.52 -16.32 -15.34
C HIS A 175 1.13 -15.76 -15.69
N GLY A 176 0.67 -16.14 -16.89
CA GLY A 176 -0.61 -15.77 -17.54
C GLY A 176 -1.80 -16.66 -17.13
N ALA A 177 -2.62 -17.13 -18.07
CA ALA A 177 -4.00 -17.62 -17.88
C ALA A 177 -4.32 -18.61 -16.71
N ASN A 178 -3.34 -19.28 -16.09
CA ASN A 178 -3.50 -20.15 -14.90
C ASN A 178 -2.89 -19.56 -13.60
N ALA A 179 -2.74 -18.23 -13.52
CA ALA A 179 -2.01 -17.56 -12.44
C ALA A 179 -2.44 -17.99 -11.03
N TYR A 180 -3.75 -18.13 -10.76
CA TYR A 180 -4.23 -18.43 -9.40
C TYR A 180 -3.86 -19.84 -8.90
N GLN A 181 -3.94 -20.87 -9.74
CA GLN A 181 -3.55 -22.23 -9.35
C GLN A 181 -2.05 -22.30 -9.06
N TYR A 182 -1.24 -21.61 -9.87
CA TYR A 182 0.20 -21.51 -9.66
C TYR A 182 0.54 -20.72 -8.38
N ILE A 183 -0.12 -19.57 -8.15
CA ILE A 183 0.05 -18.77 -6.92
C ILE A 183 -0.29 -19.63 -5.69
N ILE A 184 -1.33 -20.45 -5.75
CA ILE A 184 -1.67 -21.37 -4.65
C ILE A 184 -0.55 -22.38 -4.40
N GLU A 185 -0.02 -23.01 -5.46
CA GLU A 185 1.08 -23.99 -5.34
C GLU A 185 2.32 -23.35 -4.71
N VAL A 186 2.73 -22.20 -5.25
CA VAL A 186 3.88 -21.44 -4.74
C VAL A 186 3.63 -21.03 -3.28
N SER A 187 2.49 -20.42 -2.99
CA SER A 187 2.17 -19.94 -1.63
C SER A 187 2.21 -21.07 -0.59
N LYS A 188 1.65 -22.25 -0.93
CA LYS A 188 1.70 -23.42 -0.04
C LYS A 188 3.12 -23.93 0.17
N ARG A 189 3.93 -23.94 -0.89
CA ARG A 189 5.33 -24.37 -0.79
C ARG A 189 6.12 -23.46 0.15
N TYR A 190 5.95 -22.14 0.05
CA TYR A 190 6.59 -21.19 0.97
C TYR A 190 6.05 -21.32 2.39
N TRP A 191 4.73 -21.51 2.56
CA TRP A 191 4.13 -21.80 3.86
C TRP A 191 4.73 -23.04 4.53
N ASP A 192 5.01 -24.10 3.77
CA ASP A 192 5.61 -25.34 4.27
C ASP A 192 7.10 -25.19 4.62
N MET A 193 7.78 -24.17 4.10
CA MET A 193 9.17 -23.85 4.43
C MET A 193 9.33 -23.06 5.73
N LEU A 194 8.25 -22.42 6.23
CA LEU A 194 8.31 -21.61 7.44
C LEU A 194 8.52 -22.47 8.69
N SER A 195 9.34 -21.95 9.61
CA SER A 195 9.45 -22.51 10.95
C SER A 195 8.21 -22.22 11.79
N GLU A 196 8.04 -22.98 12.88
CA GLU A 196 6.95 -22.73 13.83
C GLU A 196 7.32 -21.67 14.87
N PRO A 197 6.39 -20.80 15.29
CA PRO A 197 5.00 -20.72 14.82
C PRO A 197 4.87 -19.96 13.48
N LYS A 198 4.26 -20.59 12.46
CA LYS A 198 4.18 -20.00 11.11
C LYS A 198 3.54 -18.61 11.06
N ILE A 199 2.58 -18.37 11.94
CA ILE A 199 1.81 -17.11 12.04
C ILE A 199 2.61 -15.91 12.55
N ALA A 200 3.82 -16.12 13.09
CA ALA A 200 4.69 -15.03 13.56
C ALA A 200 5.63 -14.50 12.47
N HIS A 201 5.74 -15.19 11.33
CA HIS A 201 6.59 -14.76 10.22
C HIS A 201 5.91 -13.68 9.40
N SER A 202 6.67 -12.65 9.03
CA SER A 202 6.17 -11.50 8.28
C SER A 202 5.61 -11.85 6.90
N ILE A 203 6.22 -12.83 6.23
CA ILE A 203 5.77 -13.35 4.93
C ILE A 203 4.38 -13.99 5.01
N SER A 204 3.96 -14.51 6.16
CA SER A 204 2.69 -15.24 6.30
C SER A 204 1.48 -14.38 5.93
N TYR A 205 1.50 -13.08 6.27
CA TYR A 205 0.47 -12.13 5.84
C TYR A 205 0.25 -12.16 4.32
N HIS A 206 1.35 -12.12 3.55
CA HIS A 206 1.30 -12.11 2.09
C HIS A 206 0.85 -13.46 1.52
N LEU A 207 1.27 -14.57 2.14
CA LEU A 207 0.82 -15.91 1.76
C LEU A 207 -0.68 -16.07 1.98
N PHE A 208 -1.22 -15.61 3.12
CA PHE A 208 -2.65 -15.66 3.40
C PHE A 208 -3.47 -14.89 2.37
N LEU A 209 -3.11 -13.62 2.11
CA LEU A 209 -3.80 -12.81 1.10
C LEU A 209 -3.78 -13.48 -0.28
N SER A 210 -2.62 -14.03 -0.68
CA SER A 210 -2.47 -14.68 -1.98
C SER A 210 -3.31 -15.96 -2.09
N LEU A 211 -3.32 -16.79 -1.05
CA LEU A 211 -4.12 -18.02 -0.99
C LEU A 211 -5.61 -17.72 -0.98
N ILE A 212 -6.06 -16.81 -0.11
CA ILE A 212 -7.45 -16.42 0.02
C ILE A 212 -7.96 -15.83 -1.30
N ASN A 213 -7.26 -14.84 -1.85
CA ASN A 213 -7.67 -14.21 -3.09
C ASN A 213 -7.71 -15.21 -4.25
N SER A 214 -6.69 -16.06 -4.37
CA SER A 214 -6.65 -17.07 -5.43
C SER A 214 -7.80 -18.08 -5.33
N TYR A 215 -8.11 -18.58 -4.13
CA TYR A 215 -9.25 -19.48 -3.95
C TYR A 215 -10.60 -18.79 -4.17
N LEU A 216 -10.74 -17.52 -3.77
CA LEU A 216 -11.93 -16.74 -4.10
C LEU A 216 -12.10 -16.55 -5.61
N PHE A 217 -11.00 -16.33 -6.37
CA PHE A 217 -11.04 -16.23 -7.83
C PHE A 217 -11.42 -17.54 -8.53
N LEU A 218 -10.98 -18.67 -7.96
CA LEU A 218 -11.33 -19.99 -8.46
C LEU A 218 -12.69 -20.47 -7.94
N GLU A 219 -13.40 -19.65 -7.16
CA GLU A 219 -14.67 -19.97 -6.52
C GLU A 219 -14.63 -21.20 -5.59
N GLU A 220 -13.44 -21.52 -5.07
CA GLU A 220 -13.22 -22.60 -4.12
C GLU A 220 -13.41 -22.10 -2.67
N TYR A 221 -14.64 -21.70 -2.35
CA TYR A 221 -14.96 -20.92 -1.15
C TYR A 221 -14.62 -21.61 0.18
N GLU A 222 -14.77 -22.93 0.29
CA GLU A 222 -14.42 -23.68 1.50
C GLU A 222 -12.93 -23.61 1.81
N LYS A 223 -12.09 -23.66 0.76
CA LYS A 223 -10.63 -23.54 0.90
C LYS A 223 -10.20 -22.12 1.22
N ALA A 224 -10.86 -21.12 0.62
CA ALA A 224 -10.66 -19.72 0.99
C ALA A 224 -10.96 -19.50 2.48
N LEU A 225 -12.09 -20.04 2.97
CA LEU A 225 -12.47 -19.96 4.37
C LEU A 225 -11.49 -20.66 5.30
N HIS A 226 -10.97 -21.83 4.93
CA HIS A 226 -9.94 -22.52 5.70
C HIS A 226 -8.73 -21.61 5.96
N TRP A 227 -8.22 -20.94 4.93
CA TRP A 227 -7.08 -20.02 5.08
C TRP A 227 -7.45 -18.71 5.79
N ALA A 228 -8.68 -18.21 5.60
CA ALA A 228 -9.18 -17.05 6.34
C ALA A 228 -9.20 -17.30 7.86
N ILE A 229 -9.66 -18.48 8.30
CA ILE A 229 -9.69 -18.86 9.72
C ILE A 229 -8.27 -18.89 10.32
N ILE A 230 -7.28 -19.36 9.56
CA ILE A 230 -5.87 -19.33 10.01
C ILE A 230 -5.36 -17.88 10.05
N PHE A 231 -5.74 -17.06 9.08
CA PHE A 231 -5.34 -15.66 9.02
C PHE A 231 -5.91 -14.82 10.19
N GLU A 232 -7.06 -15.21 10.75
CA GLU A 232 -7.61 -14.57 11.95
C GLU A 232 -6.65 -14.63 13.14
N THR A 233 -5.81 -15.67 13.20
CA THR A 233 -4.83 -15.88 14.28
C THR A 233 -3.45 -15.28 13.98
N PHE A 234 -3.32 -14.47 12.93
CA PHE A 234 -2.04 -13.84 12.57
C PHE A 234 -1.61 -12.80 13.62
N ASP A 235 -0.33 -12.84 13.99
CA ASP A 235 0.22 -11.99 15.04
C ASP A 235 0.72 -10.66 14.48
N PHE A 236 -0.19 -9.69 14.36
CA PHE A 236 0.12 -8.34 13.90
C PHE A 236 1.10 -7.59 14.81
N GLU A 237 1.11 -7.90 16.11
CA GLU A 237 1.96 -7.21 17.07
C GLU A 237 3.42 -7.65 16.91
N ALA A 238 3.66 -8.96 16.83
CA ALA A 238 4.99 -9.52 16.59
C ALA A 238 5.57 -9.11 15.23
N ASP A 239 4.72 -9.03 14.21
CA ASP A 239 5.08 -8.62 12.85
C ASP A 239 5.25 -7.10 12.70
N GLY A 240 4.71 -6.29 13.62
CA GLY A 240 4.76 -4.84 13.56
C GLY A 240 3.87 -4.21 12.47
N ARG A 241 2.96 -4.98 11.86
CA ARG A 241 1.96 -4.48 10.91
C ARG A 241 0.79 -3.82 11.62
N TYR A 242 0.37 -2.68 11.09
CA TYR A 242 -0.91 -2.09 11.44
C TYR A 242 -2.03 -2.76 10.64
N ASP A 243 -3.06 -3.27 11.34
CA ASP A 243 -4.23 -3.84 10.69
C ASP A 243 -5.08 -2.73 10.02
N SER A 244 -4.90 -2.58 8.71
CA SER A 244 -5.57 -1.58 7.87
C SER A 244 -7.04 -1.92 7.56
N GLY A 245 -7.54 -3.08 8.02
CA GLY A 245 -8.86 -3.60 7.69
C GLY A 245 -8.91 -4.42 6.40
N GLU A 246 -7.80 -4.55 5.67
CA GLU A 246 -7.70 -5.40 4.47
C GLU A 246 -7.95 -6.88 4.80
N LYS A 247 -7.30 -7.40 5.85
CA LYS A 247 -7.57 -8.75 6.36
C LYS A 247 -9.07 -8.95 6.59
N ASP A 248 -9.66 -8.04 7.36
CA ASP A 248 -11.07 -8.14 7.75
C ASP A 248 -11.99 -8.17 6.52
N PHE A 249 -11.66 -7.40 5.48
CA PHE A 249 -12.44 -7.39 4.24
C PHE A 249 -12.42 -8.78 3.56
N TYR A 250 -11.25 -9.37 3.35
CA TYR A 250 -11.15 -10.67 2.69
C TYR A 250 -11.69 -11.82 3.56
N VAL A 251 -11.51 -11.76 4.88
CA VAL A 251 -12.11 -12.72 5.82
C VAL A 251 -13.64 -12.61 5.78
N ALA A 252 -14.20 -11.40 5.74
CA ALA A 252 -15.64 -11.18 5.61
C ALA A 252 -16.20 -11.80 4.32
N ILE A 253 -15.51 -11.60 3.19
CA ILE A 253 -15.88 -12.20 1.90
C ILE A 253 -15.93 -13.73 2.00
N CYS A 254 -14.93 -14.35 2.63
CA CYS A 254 -14.87 -15.80 2.81
C CYS A 254 -16.05 -16.31 3.64
N TYR A 255 -16.35 -15.67 4.78
CA TYR A 255 -17.51 -16.05 5.59
C TYR A 255 -18.84 -15.86 4.83
N HIS A 256 -18.99 -14.76 4.11
CA HIS A 256 -20.19 -14.49 3.33
C HIS A 256 -20.42 -15.54 2.25
N LYS A 257 -19.37 -15.86 1.47
CA LYS A 257 -19.44 -16.86 0.38
C LYS A 257 -19.71 -18.28 0.87
N ASN A 258 -19.45 -18.57 2.15
CA ASN A 258 -19.77 -19.84 2.80
C ASN A 258 -21.06 -19.77 3.65
N GLY A 259 -21.87 -18.71 3.53
CA GLY A 259 -23.17 -18.59 4.20
C GLY A 259 -23.10 -18.27 5.70
N CYS A 260 -21.92 -17.99 6.25
CA CYS A 260 -21.73 -17.57 7.65
C CYS A 260 -21.97 -16.05 7.81
N ILE A 261 -23.21 -15.62 7.61
CA ILE A 261 -23.57 -14.20 7.47
C ILE A 261 -23.25 -13.36 8.72
N ASP A 262 -23.47 -13.89 9.93
CA ASP A 262 -23.23 -13.13 11.17
C ASP A 262 -21.75 -12.77 11.34
N LYS A 263 -20.85 -13.74 11.10
CA LYS A 263 -19.40 -13.48 11.11
C LYS A 263 -18.98 -12.56 9.99
N ALA A 264 -19.53 -12.74 8.78
CA ALA A 264 -19.24 -11.84 7.67
C ALA A 264 -19.59 -10.38 8.01
N ARG A 265 -20.74 -10.16 8.65
CA ARG A 265 -21.19 -8.83 9.09
C ARG A 265 -20.21 -8.20 10.08
N GLU A 266 -19.78 -8.95 11.09
CA GLU A 266 -18.80 -8.47 12.07
C GLU A 266 -17.50 -8.01 11.38
N TYR A 267 -16.97 -8.85 10.49
CA TYR A 267 -15.74 -8.53 9.77
C TYR A 267 -15.91 -7.39 8.77
N PHE A 268 -17.05 -7.25 8.07
CA PHE A 268 -17.31 -6.09 7.22
C PHE A 268 -17.39 -4.77 8.00
N ILE A 269 -17.99 -4.79 9.20
CA ILE A 269 -18.01 -3.62 10.10
C ILE A 269 -16.58 -3.23 10.48
N ASN A 270 -15.77 -4.21 10.89
CA ASN A 270 -14.37 -3.98 11.26
C ASN A 270 -13.55 -3.46 10.07
N ALA A 271 -13.70 -4.08 8.90
CA ALA A 271 -13.06 -3.66 7.66
C ALA A 271 -13.41 -2.21 7.31
N LYS A 272 -14.70 -1.85 7.35
CA LYS A 272 -15.19 -0.48 7.07
C LYS A 272 -14.65 0.51 8.11
N LYS A 273 -14.64 0.14 9.39
CA LYS A 273 -14.13 0.97 10.48
C LYS A 273 -12.63 1.23 10.38
N LYS A 274 -11.82 0.18 10.18
CA LYS A 274 -10.34 0.26 10.13
C LYS A 274 -9.85 0.92 8.84
N SER A 275 -10.46 0.59 7.70
CA SER A 275 -10.04 1.11 6.39
C SER A 275 -10.71 2.42 5.98
N ARG A 276 -11.78 2.83 6.69
CA ARG A 276 -12.71 3.90 6.29
C ARG A 276 -13.39 3.65 4.94
N GLY A 277 -13.55 2.39 4.59
CA GLY A 277 -14.15 1.97 3.32
C GLY A 277 -13.14 1.82 2.18
N ARG A 278 -11.86 2.16 2.37
CA ARG A 278 -10.84 2.05 1.31
C ARG A 278 -10.69 0.63 0.75
N CYS A 279 -10.77 -0.39 1.60
CA CYS A 279 -10.68 -1.79 1.16
C CYS A 279 -11.83 -2.20 0.23
N PHE A 280 -12.94 -1.45 0.20
CA PHE A 280 -14.06 -1.66 -0.71
C PHE A 280 -13.90 -0.97 -2.07
N ASN A 281 -12.78 -0.28 -2.34
CA ASN A 281 -12.53 0.34 -3.65
C ASN A 281 -11.78 -0.58 -4.61
N GLY A 282 -11.32 -1.74 -4.13
CA GLY A 282 -10.60 -2.74 -4.91
C GLY A 282 -11.51 -3.74 -5.61
N LYS A 283 -10.90 -4.84 -6.01
CA LYS A 283 -11.59 -5.97 -6.65
C LYS A 283 -12.63 -6.56 -5.69
N TRP A 284 -13.85 -6.81 -6.20
CA TRP A 284 -15.07 -7.16 -5.44
C TRP A 284 -15.71 -6.03 -4.62
N GLY A 285 -15.12 -4.84 -4.61
CA GLY A 285 -15.57 -3.67 -3.86
C GLY A 285 -17.04 -3.30 -4.04
N GLU A 286 -17.46 -3.06 -5.29
CA GLU A 286 -18.85 -2.67 -5.60
C GLU A 286 -19.88 -3.72 -5.15
N ILE A 287 -19.60 -5.00 -5.38
CA ILE A 287 -20.47 -6.11 -4.95
C ILE A 287 -20.66 -6.08 -3.43
N TYR A 288 -19.56 -5.91 -2.68
CA TYR A 288 -19.62 -5.95 -1.23
C TYR A 288 -20.02 -4.63 -0.58
N LYS A 289 -19.95 -3.49 -1.30
CA LYS A 289 -20.62 -2.25 -0.89
C LYS A 289 -22.13 -2.45 -0.88
N ASP A 290 -22.69 -3.08 -1.91
CA ASP A 290 -24.13 -3.33 -1.98
C ASP A 290 -24.58 -4.39 -0.98
N ILE A 291 -23.84 -5.48 -0.83
CA ILE A 291 -24.12 -6.48 0.23
C ILE A 291 -24.06 -5.83 1.62
N CYS A 292 -23.09 -4.95 1.89
CA CYS A 292 -23.05 -4.24 3.18
C CYS A 292 -24.29 -3.39 3.42
N LYS A 293 -24.85 -2.73 2.38
CA LYS A 293 -26.12 -1.99 2.50
C LYS A 293 -27.27 -2.93 2.82
N GLU A 294 -27.37 -4.07 2.13
CA GLU A 294 -28.40 -5.09 2.38
C GLU A 294 -28.32 -5.67 3.81
N LEU A 295 -27.10 -5.83 4.32
CA LEU A 295 -26.84 -6.29 5.69
C LEU A 295 -26.98 -5.19 6.75
N GLY A 296 -27.24 -3.94 6.35
CA GLY A 296 -27.37 -2.80 7.26
C GLY A 296 -26.06 -2.46 7.98
N ILE A 297 -24.97 -2.30 7.22
CA ILE A 297 -23.60 -1.97 7.68
C ILE A 297 -23.14 -0.61 7.16
#